data_AF-A0A3T0KXX6-F1
#
_entry.id   AF-A0A3T0KXX6-F1
#
_cell.length_a   1.000
_cell.length_b   1.000
_cell.length_c   1.000
_cell.angle_alpha   90.00
_cell.angle_beta   90.00
_cell.angle_gamma   90.00
#
_symmetry.space_group_name_H-M   'P 1'
#
loop_
_entity.id
_entity.type
_entity.pdbx_description
1 polymer ?
#
loop_
_entity_poly.entity_id
_entity_poly.type
_entity_poly.pdbx_seq_one_letter_code
_entity_poly.pdbx_strand_id
1 'polypeptide(L)'
;MAGGNPTKMAQYDVKKRELEQIKAKHFNEEHPFVDGFNESYLSELKSYAEANPDDESAQVRYALQKERFTVREASKNAHIDIRVAKSNLLQKVQEGNVTEADVKAAWTFAKKNSSVENRVLYSKIKRMVESAEQAE
;
A
#
# COMPACT_ATOMS: atom_id res chain seq x y z
N MET A 1 -9.44 3.49 27.32
CA MET A 1 -8.70 3.52 26.03
C MET A 1 -7.88 2.25 25.96
N ALA A 2 -8.18 1.33 25.04
CA ALA A 2 -7.39 0.11 24.89
C ALA A 2 -5.99 0.51 24.40
N GLY A 3 -4.98 0.36 25.26
CA GLY A 3 -3.59 0.56 24.88
C GLY A 3 -3.27 -0.30 23.67
N GLY A 4 -2.63 0.28 22.66
CA GLY A 4 -2.20 -0.46 21.47
C GLY A 4 -1.38 -1.69 21.86
N ASN A 5 -1.37 -2.70 21.00
CA ASN A 5 -0.58 -3.91 21.22
C ASN A 5 0.88 -3.53 21.56
N PRO A 6 1.38 -3.82 22.78
CA PRO A 6 2.66 -3.30 23.26
C PRO A 6 3.84 -3.80 22.42
N THR A 7 3.75 -5.01 21.88
CA THR A 7 4.76 -5.55 20.96
C THR A 7 4.86 -4.72 19.68
N LYS A 8 3.73 -4.27 19.13
CA LYS A 8 3.73 -3.41 17.94
C LYS A 8 4.32 -2.02 18.22
N MET A 9 4.05 -1.47 19.41
CA MET A 9 4.64 -0.19 19.82
C MET A 9 6.16 -0.29 19.95
N ALA A 10 6.67 -1.34 20.60
CA ALA A 10 8.10 -1.57 20.71
C ALA A 10 8.78 -1.74 19.33
N GLN A 11 8.16 -2.50 18.41
CA GLN A 11 8.67 -2.65 17.04
C GLN A 11 8.70 -1.32 16.29
N TYR A 12 7.64 -0.50 16.43
CA TYR A 12 7.59 0.82 15.83
C TYR A 12 8.69 1.72 16.36
N ASP A 13 8.92 1.74 17.68
CA ASP A 13 9.94 2.57 18.30
C ASP A 13 11.35 2.18 17.86
N VAL A 14 11.64 0.88 17.74
CA VAL A 14 12.90 0.38 17.19
C VAL A 14 13.08 0.87 15.75
N LYS A 15 12.08 0.66 14.89
CA LYS A 15 12.13 1.09 13.49
C LYS A 15 12.27 2.60 13.33
N LYS A 16 11.63 3.37 14.20
CA LYS A 16 11.76 4.82 14.23
C LYS A 16 13.19 5.24 14.56
N ARG A 17 13.84 4.62 15.56
CA ARG A 17 15.24 4.89 15.90
C ARG A 17 16.19 4.51 14.76
N GLU A 18 15.97 3.35 14.13
CA GLU A 18 16.75 2.93 12.95
C GLU A 18 16.67 3.96 11.83
N LEU A 19 15.48 4.48 11.54
CA LEU A 19 15.30 5.51 10.53
C LEU A 19 16.06 6.80 10.87
N GLU A 20 15.99 7.27 12.11
CA GLU A 20 16.73 8.47 12.53
C GLU A 20 18.25 8.27 12.45
N GLN A 21 18.76 7.06 12.71
CA GLN A 21 20.16 6.73 12.50
C GLN A 21 20.56 6.77 11.03
N ILE A 22 19.73 6.24 10.13
CA ILE A 22 19.96 6.30 8.68
C ILE A 22 19.98 7.76 8.20
N LYS A 23 19.03 8.58 8.69
CA LYS A 23 18.99 10.02 8.39
C LYS A 23 20.28 10.71 8.83
N ALA A 24 20.71 10.51 10.07
CA ALA A 24 21.91 11.13 10.61
C ALA A 24 23.20 10.67 9.89
N LYS A 25 23.25 9.42 9.41
CA LYS A 25 24.43 8.87 8.73
C LYS A 25 24.56 9.34 7.29
N HIS A 26 23.46 9.44 6.56
CA HIS A 26 23.49 9.59 5.09
C HIS A 26 22.94 10.92 4.58
N PHE A 27 22.22 11.70 5.39
CA PHE A 27 21.67 13.00 4.99
C PHE A 27 22.40 14.13 5.70
N ASN A 28 22.60 15.25 5.01
CA ASN A 28 23.32 16.43 5.48
C ASN A 28 22.63 17.71 4.99
N GLU A 29 23.26 18.87 5.20
CA GLU A 29 22.69 20.16 4.78
C GLU A 29 22.55 20.31 3.26
N GLU A 30 23.49 19.75 2.49
CA GLU A 30 23.47 19.78 1.01
C GLU A 30 22.40 18.85 0.42
N HIS A 31 22.18 17.70 1.06
CA HIS A 31 21.20 16.69 0.68
C HIS A 31 20.31 16.34 1.88
N PRO A 32 19.36 17.22 2.24
CA PRO A 32 18.55 17.07 3.44
C PRO A 32 17.51 15.96 3.30
N PHE A 33 17.11 15.37 4.42
CA PHE A 33 15.93 14.51 4.44
C PHE A 33 14.67 15.38 4.34
N VAL A 34 14.03 15.37 3.17
CA VAL A 34 12.78 16.13 2.94
C VAL A 34 11.59 15.28 3.32
N ASP A 35 10.77 15.76 4.26
CA ASP A 35 9.55 15.05 4.69
C ASP A 35 8.44 15.09 3.63
N GLY A 36 8.43 16.13 2.79
CA GLY A 36 7.50 16.27 1.67
C GLY A 36 7.79 15.35 0.49
N PHE A 37 6.81 15.23 -0.41
CA PHE A 37 6.89 14.40 -1.62
C PHE A 37 7.02 15.29 -2.87
N ASN A 38 8.21 15.85 -3.09
CA ASN A 38 8.57 16.60 -4.30
C ASN A 38 9.32 15.75 -5.36
N GLU A 39 8.70 15.49 -6.52
CA GLU A 39 9.30 14.72 -7.62
C GLU A 39 10.59 15.31 -8.18
N SER A 40 10.75 16.65 -8.13
CA SER A 40 11.98 17.30 -8.61
C SER A 40 13.17 16.91 -7.74
N TYR A 41 12.99 16.90 -6.42
CA TYR A 41 14.02 16.50 -5.47
C TYR A 41 14.40 15.02 -5.61
N LEU A 42 13.41 14.15 -5.86
CA LEU A 42 13.69 12.73 -6.13
C LEU A 42 14.50 12.55 -7.42
N SER A 43 14.22 13.35 -8.44
CA SER A 43 14.96 13.35 -9.70
C SER A 43 16.40 13.86 -9.51
N GLU A 44 16.61 14.91 -8.72
CA GLU A 44 17.94 15.41 -8.36
C GLU A 44 18.76 14.34 -7.63
N LEU A 45 18.18 13.67 -6.61
CA LEU A 45 18.85 12.58 -5.90
C LEU A 45 19.18 11.40 -6.81
N LYS A 46 18.28 11.07 -7.76
CA LYS A 46 18.53 10.03 -8.76
C LYS A 46 19.73 10.39 -9.63
N SER A 47 19.75 11.60 -10.20
CA SER A 47 20.86 12.06 -11.05
C SER A 47 22.17 12.10 -10.27
N TYR A 48 22.15 12.52 -9.00
CA TYR A 48 23.34 12.52 -8.15
C TYR A 48 23.84 11.09 -7.86
N ALA A 49 22.95 10.15 -7.57
CA ALA A 49 23.29 8.75 -7.34
C ALA A 49 23.81 8.05 -8.61
N GLU A 50 23.25 8.35 -9.79
CA GLU A 50 23.74 7.81 -11.06
C GLU A 50 25.11 8.39 -11.44
N ALA A 51 25.37 9.66 -11.11
CA ALA A 51 26.67 10.29 -11.32
C ALA A 51 27.74 9.83 -10.32
N ASN A 52 27.34 9.36 -9.13
CA ASN A 52 28.23 8.92 -8.06
C ASN A 52 27.90 7.49 -7.60
N PRO A 53 28.18 6.46 -8.43
CA PRO A 53 27.83 5.07 -8.13
C PRO A 53 28.55 4.53 -6.89
N ASP A 54 29.74 5.05 -6.58
CA ASP A 54 30.56 4.61 -5.45
C ASP A 54 30.19 5.30 -4.12
N ASP A 55 29.34 6.34 -4.14
CA ASP A 55 28.84 6.98 -2.90
C ASP A 55 27.65 6.18 -2.36
N GLU A 56 27.90 5.32 -1.37
CA GLU A 56 26.88 4.57 -0.64
C GLU A 56 25.78 5.51 -0.11
N SER A 57 26.13 6.71 0.36
CA SER A 57 25.16 7.65 0.89
C SER A 57 24.27 8.22 -0.20
N ALA A 58 24.80 8.47 -1.41
CA ALA A 58 23.97 8.87 -2.55
C ALA A 58 22.93 7.81 -2.90
N GLN A 59 23.35 6.54 -2.95
CA GLN A 59 22.44 5.42 -3.22
C GLN A 59 21.37 5.28 -2.14
N VAL A 60 21.76 5.34 -0.86
CA VAL A 60 20.84 5.25 0.28
C VAL A 60 19.84 6.41 0.28
N ARG A 61 20.30 7.65 0.05
CA ARG A 61 19.42 8.84 -0.02
C ARG A 61 18.33 8.68 -1.08
N TYR A 62 18.73 8.30 -2.30
CA TYR A 62 17.79 8.09 -3.40
C TYR A 62 16.84 6.92 -3.12
N ALA A 63 17.35 5.76 -2.69
CA ALA A 63 16.53 4.59 -2.42
C ALA A 63 15.47 4.87 -1.35
N LEU A 64 15.87 5.48 -0.22
CA LEU A 64 14.96 5.77 0.88
C LEU A 64 13.85 6.75 0.47
N GLN A 65 14.20 7.82 -0.27
CA GLN A 65 13.17 8.76 -0.74
C GLN A 65 12.28 8.13 -1.80
N LYS A 66 12.84 7.35 -2.75
CA LYS A 66 12.06 6.64 -3.76
C LYS A 66 11.02 5.72 -3.11
N GLU A 67 11.39 4.95 -2.10
CA GLU A 67 10.47 4.08 -1.36
C GLU A 67 9.35 4.86 -0.67
N ARG A 68 9.67 6.01 -0.05
CA ARG A 68 8.65 6.87 0.56
C ARG A 68 7.65 7.36 -0.49
N PHE A 69 8.13 7.79 -1.66
CA PHE A 69 7.27 8.24 -2.75
C PHE A 69 6.38 7.13 -3.29
N THR A 70 6.92 5.92 -3.51
CA THR A 70 6.14 4.80 -4.05
C THR A 70 5.02 4.40 -3.09
N VAL A 71 5.29 4.38 -1.78
CA VAL A 71 4.27 4.13 -0.75
C VAL A 71 3.21 5.23 -0.76
N ARG A 72 3.62 6.50 -0.90
CA ARG A 72 2.68 7.63 -0.96
C ARG A 72 1.79 7.58 -2.20
N GLU A 73 2.36 7.36 -3.38
CA GLU A 73 1.59 7.26 -4.64
C GLU A 73 0.64 6.06 -4.61
N ALA A 74 1.06 4.91 -4.08
CA ALA A 74 0.16 3.77 -3.86
C ALA A 74 -0.98 4.13 -2.89
N SER A 75 -0.69 4.85 -1.80
CA SER A 75 -1.73 5.30 -0.85
C SER A 75 -2.71 6.30 -1.46
N LYS A 76 -2.22 7.16 -2.37
CA LYS A 76 -3.03 8.18 -3.06
C LYS A 76 -4.08 7.51 -3.94
N ASN A 77 -3.72 6.45 -4.65
CA ASN A 77 -4.62 5.75 -5.56
C ASN A 77 -5.45 4.65 -4.88
N ALA A 78 -5.11 4.23 -3.66
CA ALA A 78 -5.80 3.18 -2.94
C ALA A 78 -7.33 3.40 -2.82
N HIS A 79 -7.79 4.64 -2.64
CA HIS A 79 -9.23 4.94 -2.58
C HIS A 79 -9.94 4.75 -3.93
N ILE A 80 -9.25 5.05 -5.04
CA ILE A 80 -9.76 4.85 -6.41
C ILE A 80 -9.87 3.36 -6.68
N ASP A 81 -8.82 2.59 -6.37
CA ASP A 81 -8.80 1.14 -6.55
C ASP A 81 -9.91 0.46 -5.75
N ILE A 82 -10.17 0.92 -4.53
CA ILE A 82 -11.29 0.45 -3.70
C ILE A 82 -12.64 0.71 -4.38
N ARG A 83 -12.85 1.92 -4.92
CA ARG A 83 -14.10 2.28 -5.60
C ARG A 83 -14.31 1.46 -6.88
N VAL A 84 -13.27 1.32 -7.68
CA VAL A 84 -13.30 0.52 -8.93
C VAL A 84 -13.55 -0.95 -8.62
N ALA A 85 -12.86 -1.52 -7.62
CA ALA A 85 -13.08 -2.90 -7.19
C ALA A 85 -14.52 -3.14 -6.71
N LYS A 86 -15.10 -2.22 -5.92
CA LYS A 86 -16.50 -2.31 -5.49
C LYS A 86 -17.45 -2.26 -6.69
N SER A 87 -17.22 -1.34 -7.62
CA SER A 87 -18.04 -1.19 -8.83
C SER A 87 -18.03 -2.46 -9.69
N ASN A 88 -16.84 -3.01 -9.95
CA ASN A 88 -16.68 -4.21 -10.76
C ASN A 88 -17.37 -5.43 -10.14
N LEU A 89 -17.22 -5.62 -8.82
CA LEU A 89 -17.88 -6.71 -8.11
C LEU A 89 -19.41 -6.56 -8.11
N LEU A 90 -19.94 -5.33 -7.97
CA LEU A 90 -21.37 -5.07 -8.05
C LEU A 90 -21.93 -5.33 -9.45
N GLN A 91 -21.21 -4.89 -10.49
CA GLN A 91 -21.59 -5.13 -11.88
C GLN A 91 -21.67 -6.63 -12.18
N LYS A 92 -20.65 -7.41 -11.81
CA LYS A 92 -20.67 -8.88 -12.00
C LYS A 92 -21.83 -9.56 -11.28
N VAL A 93 -22.17 -9.09 -10.08
CA VAL A 93 -23.35 -9.58 -9.33
C VAL A 93 -24.66 -9.24 -10.05
N GLN A 94 -24.77 -8.07 -10.68
CA GLN A 94 -25.95 -7.68 -11.46
C GLN A 94 -26.06 -8.48 -12.76
N GLU A 95 -24.94 -8.73 -13.43
CA GLU A 95 -24.87 -9.53 -14.67
C GLU A 95 -25.05 -11.03 -14.42
N GLY A 96 -24.95 -11.48 -13.16
CA GLY A 96 -25.01 -12.90 -12.79
C GLY A 96 -23.77 -13.71 -13.18
N ASN A 97 -22.75 -13.07 -13.77
CA ASN A 97 -21.52 -13.72 -14.23
C ASN A 97 -20.42 -13.61 -13.16
N VAL A 98 -20.63 -14.31 -12.05
CA VAL A 98 -19.67 -14.39 -10.94
C VAL A 98 -18.90 -15.70 -10.97
N THR A 99 -17.60 -15.65 -10.71
CA THR A 99 -16.70 -16.81 -10.72
C THR A 99 -16.05 -17.03 -9.36
N GLU A 100 -15.41 -18.20 -9.15
CA GLU A 100 -14.58 -18.44 -7.96
C GLU A 100 -13.46 -17.38 -7.78
N ALA A 101 -12.91 -16.86 -8.89
CA ALA A 101 -11.93 -15.79 -8.85
C ALA A 101 -12.51 -14.52 -8.22
N ASP A 102 -13.78 -14.22 -8.48
CA ASP A 102 -14.49 -13.09 -7.90
C ASP A 102 -14.78 -13.28 -6.41
N VAL A 103 -14.99 -14.52 -5.96
CA VAL A 103 -15.10 -14.84 -4.52
C VAL A 103 -13.79 -14.48 -3.79
N LYS A 104 -12.64 -14.86 -4.36
CA LYS A 104 -11.32 -14.53 -3.80
C LYS A 104 -11.07 -13.02 -3.82
N ALA A 105 -11.46 -12.34 -4.91
CA ALA A 105 -11.34 -10.90 -5.03
C ALA A 105 -12.22 -10.15 -4.00
N ALA A 106 -13.48 -10.57 -3.84
CA ALA A 106 -14.41 -10.01 -2.87
C ALA A 106 -13.99 -10.25 -1.42
N TRP A 107 -13.44 -11.43 -1.11
CA TRP A 107 -12.87 -11.71 0.22
C TRP A 107 -11.69 -10.78 0.52
N THR A 108 -10.77 -10.65 -0.45
CA THR A 108 -9.60 -9.78 -0.31
C THR A 108 -10.02 -8.33 -0.14
N PHE A 109 -11.02 -7.88 -0.89
CA PHE A 109 -11.61 -6.55 -0.78
C PHE A 109 -12.25 -6.30 0.58
N ALA A 110 -13.08 -7.22 1.08
CA ALA A 110 -13.73 -7.10 2.40
C ALA A 110 -12.73 -7.16 3.57
N LYS A 111 -11.61 -7.87 3.40
CA LYS A 111 -10.51 -7.90 4.38
C LYS A 111 -9.73 -6.58 4.42
N LYS A 112 -9.45 -5.98 3.25
CA LYS A 112 -8.72 -4.71 3.14
C LYS A 112 -9.59 -3.49 3.52
N ASN A 113 -10.88 -3.52 3.20
CA ASN A 113 -11.84 -2.47 3.48
C ASN A 113 -13.03 -3.04 4.27
N SER A 114 -12.86 -3.21 5.58
CA SER A 114 -13.80 -3.97 6.42
C SER A 114 -15.03 -3.14 6.81
N SER A 115 -15.95 -2.98 5.87
CA SER A 115 -17.31 -2.50 6.14
C SER A 115 -18.30 -3.67 6.15
N VAL A 116 -19.44 -3.49 6.83
CA VAL A 116 -20.53 -4.48 6.84
C VAL A 116 -21.01 -4.76 5.41
N GLU A 117 -21.18 -3.71 4.59
CA GLU A 117 -21.57 -3.82 3.18
C GLU A 117 -20.64 -4.71 2.37
N ASN A 118 -19.32 -4.55 2.54
CA ASN A 118 -18.34 -5.33 1.77
C ASN A 118 -18.34 -6.81 2.18
N ARG A 119 -18.61 -7.10 3.46
CA ARG A 119 -18.80 -8.48 3.95
C ARG A 119 -20.07 -9.10 3.37
N VAL A 120 -21.16 -8.35 3.31
CA VAL A 120 -22.41 -8.79 2.67
C VAL A 120 -22.20 -9.05 1.18
N LEU A 121 -21.48 -8.17 0.48
CA LEU A 121 -21.14 -8.36 -0.94
C LEU A 121 -20.36 -9.66 -1.17
N TYR A 122 -19.34 -9.93 -0.35
CA TYR A 122 -18.62 -11.20 -0.38
C TYR A 122 -19.55 -12.41 -0.15
N SER A 123 -20.38 -12.37 0.89
CA SER A 123 -21.32 -13.46 1.18
C SER A 123 -22.32 -13.68 0.04
N LYS A 124 -22.76 -12.62 -0.63
CA LYS A 124 -23.66 -12.70 -1.78
C LYS A 124 -22.99 -13.38 -2.97
N ILE A 125 -21.78 -12.93 -3.33
CA ILE A 125 -21.01 -13.52 -4.44
C ILE A 125 -20.71 -14.99 -4.17
N LYS A 126 -20.29 -15.33 -2.95
CA LYS A 126 -20.03 -16.71 -2.54
C LYS A 126 -21.26 -17.61 -2.74
N ARG A 127 -22.43 -17.17 -2.25
CA ARG A 127 -23.69 -17.94 -2.40
C ARG A 127 -24.09 -18.12 -3.85
N MET A 128 -23.90 -17.11 -4.70
CA MET A 128 -24.24 -17.20 -6.12
C MET A 128 -23.39 -18.25 -6.85
N VAL A 129 -22.09 -18.31 -6.56
CA VAL A 129 -21.19 -19.34 -7.12
C VAL A 129 -21.57 -20.73 -6.60
N GLU A 130 -21.74 -20.90 -5.29
CA GLU A 130 -22.14 -22.18 -4.69
C GLU A 130 -23.50 -22.68 -5.24
N SER A 131 -24.45 -21.78 -5.51
CA SER A 131 -25.75 -22.15 -6.10
C SER A 131 -25.65 -22.53 -7.58
N ALA A 132 -24.68 -21.97 -8.32
CA ALA A 132 -24.47 -22.29 -9.72
C ALA A 132 -23.81 -23.68 -9.87
N GLU A 133 -22.87 -24.02 -8.99
CA GLU A 133 -22.22 -25.34 -8.94
C GLU A 133 -23.17 -26.48 -8.55
N GLN A 134 -24.25 -26.18 -7.82
CA GLN A 134 -25.27 -27.16 -7.43
C GLN A 134 -26.39 -27.34 -8.46
N ALA A 135 -26.44 -26.47 -9.48
CA ALA A 135 -27.43 -26.50 -10.54
C ALA A 135 -26.95 -27.25 -11.80
N GLU A 136 -25.66 -27.61 -11.85
CA GLU A 136 -25.06 -28.55 -12.81
C GLU A 136 -25.04 -29.99 -12.25
#